data_AF-A0AAD2I0L9-F1
#
_entry.id   AF-A0AAD2I0L9-F1
#
_cell.length_a   1.000
_cell.length_b   1.000
_cell.length_c   1.000
_cell.angle_alpha   90.00
_cell.angle_beta   90.00
_cell.angle_gamma   90.00
#
_symmetry.space_group_name_H-M   'P 1'
#
loop_
_entity.id
_entity.type
_entity.pdbx_description
1 polymer ?
#
loop_
_entity_poly.entity_id
_entity_poly.type
_entity_poly.pdbx_seq_one_letter_code
_entity_poly.pdbx_strand_id
1 'polypeptide(L)'
;MDKTRDTYSPRGTDCWSLGVILIALMTSSLLWKAPVESDDTYCAYRADPAHFLRGTLDLSPSFSSLANRIFDPNPARRPSIPELRTEVEAMETFVVPPPVDIVALALQNPLHRPKKSKRRTTPPPVDSSATTPRRSLSIASFTRKLRRLVRRRSSL
;
A
#
# COMPACT_ATOMS: atom_id res chain seq x y z
N MET A 1 35.84 5.47 25.50
CA MET A 1 34.54 5.09 24.93
C MET A 1 34.27 6.02 23.77
N ASP A 2 34.67 5.60 22.56
CA ASP A 2 34.51 6.40 21.36
C ASP A 2 33.05 6.39 20.94
N LYS A 3 32.35 7.50 21.17
CA LYS A 3 30.99 7.70 20.70
C LYS A 3 31.11 8.18 19.26
N THR A 4 31.35 7.25 18.34
CA THR A 4 31.28 7.55 16.91
C THR A 4 29.89 8.11 16.64
N ARG A 5 29.82 9.43 16.40
CA ARG A 5 28.60 10.06 15.95
C ARG A 5 28.25 9.41 14.63
N ASP A 6 27.20 8.58 14.63
CA ASP A 6 26.64 8.04 13.39
C ASP A 6 26.41 9.22 12.45
N THR A 7 27.20 9.27 11.39
CA THR A 7 27.18 10.40 10.46
C THR A 7 25.88 10.35 9.70
N TYR A 8 25.09 11.42 9.76
CA TYR A 8 23.83 11.53 9.06
C TYR A 8 24.03 11.20 7.58
N SER A 9 23.25 10.24 7.07
CA SER A 9 23.31 9.79 5.67
C SER A 9 22.02 10.19 4.96
N PRO A 10 22.01 11.30 4.19
CA PRO A 10 20.82 11.71 3.43
C PRO A 10 20.31 10.59 2.53
N ARG A 11 21.23 9.86 1.89
CA ARG A 11 20.92 8.72 1.00
C ARG A 11 20.21 7.60 1.75
N GLY A 12 20.68 7.27 2.95
CA GLY A 12 20.03 6.26 3.79
C GLY A 12 18.67 6.72 4.28
N THR A 13 18.50 8.01 4.58
CA THR A 13 17.23 8.61 4.99
C THR A 13 16.20 8.60 3.86
N ASP A 14 16.60 8.93 2.63
CA ASP A 14 15.72 8.87 1.46
C ASP A 14 15.25 7.45 1.15
N CYS A 15 16.14 6.46 1.28
CA CYS A 15 15.75 5.05 1.13
C CYS A 15 14.70 4.64 2.18
N TRP A 16 14.87 5.08 3.43
CA TRP A 16 13.93 4.79 4.51
C TRP A 16 12.55 5.39 4.23
N SER A 17 12.51 6.69 3.91
CA SER A 17 11.25 7.39 3.64
C SER A 17 10.52 6.80 2.42
N LEU A 18 11.27 6.40 1.39
CA LEU A 18 10.72 5.69 0.24
C LEU A 18 10.06 4.35 0.64
N GLY A 19 10.68 3.57 1.54
CA GLY A 19 10.09 2.34 2.07
C GLY A 19 8.75 2.57 2.76
N VAL A 20 8.68 3.60 3.62
CA VAL A 20 7.43 3.98 4.31
C VAL A 20 6.34 4.36 3.30
N ILE A 21 6.68 5.18 2.29
CA ILE A 21 5.73 5.60 1.26
C ILE A 21 5.25 4.39 0.44
N LEU A 22 6.15 3.49 0.03
CA LEU A 22 5.78 2.30 -0.74
C LEU A 22 4.77 1.44 0.02
N ILE A 23 5.01 1.20 1.30
CA ILE A 23 4.10 0.41 2.14
C ILE A 23 2.77 1.11 2.30
N ALA A 24 2.76 2.42 2.61
CA ALA A 24 1.54 3.20 2.75
C ALA A 24 0.70 3.19 1.45
N LEU A 25 1.35 3.19 0.28
CA LEU A 25 0.68 3.09 -1.01
C LEU A 25 0.07 1.70 -1.26
N MET A 26 0.67 0.65 -0.72
CA MET A 26 0.23 -0.74 -0.90
C MET A 26 -0.90 -1.12 0.05
N THR A 27 -0.80 -0.72 1.32
CA THR A 27 -1.68 -1.20 2.40
C THR A 27 -2.68 -0.15 2.87
N SER A 28 -2.56 1.11 2.40
CA SER A 28 -3.30 2.28 2.88
C SER A 28 -3.15 2.57 4.39
N SER A 29 -2.21 1.90 5.06
CA SER A 29 -1.97 1.98 6.50
C SER A 29 -0.52 2.36 6.78
N LEU A 30 -0.31 3.21 7.78
CA LEU A 30 1.03 3.56 8.25
C LEU A 30 1.58 2.44 9.15
N LEU A 31 2.84 2.06 8.95
CA LEU A 31 3.53 0.98 9.69
C LEU A 31 3.60 1.21 11.20
N TRP A 32 3.87 2.46 11.58
CA TRP A 32 4.02 2.92 12.95
C TRP A 32 3.69 4.42 13.00
N LYS A 33 3.41 4.95 14.19
CA LYS A 33 3.18 6.39 14.38
C LYS A 33 4.50 7.14 14.37
N ALA A 34 5.53 6.55 14.99
CA ALA A 34 6.90 7.06 14.96
C ALA A 34 7.90 5.91 15.15
N PRO A 35 9.08 5.93 14.49
CA PRO A 35 10.12 4.93 14.66
C PRO A 35 10.92 5.18 15.95
N VAL A 36 10.23 5.14 17.10
CA VAL A 36 10.78 5.39 18.44
C VAL A 36 10.52 4.19 19.33
N GLU A 37 11.39 3.96 20.31
CA GLU A 37 11.26 2.82 21.24
C GLU A 37 10.02 2.89 22.12
N SER A 38 9.38 4.07 22.22
CA SER A 38 8.10 4.25 22.91
C SER A 38 6.88 3.88 22.05
N ASP A 39 7.05 3.57 20.76
CA ASP A 39 5.96 3.14 19.89
C ASP A 39 5.88 1.60 19.91
N ASP A 40 4.82 1.07 20.51
CA ASP A 40 4.58 -0.38 20.62
C ASP A 40 4.61 -1.09 19.27
N THR A 41 4.12 -0.43 18.20
CA THR A 41 4.10 -1.02 16.86
C THR A 41 5.49 -1.11 16.25
N TYR A 42 6.34 -0.12 16.51
CA TYR A 42 7.74 -0.14 16.10
C TYR A 42 8.56 -1.16 16.90
N CYS A 43 8.28 -1.31 18.20
CA CYS A 43 8.90 -2.34 19.04
C CYS A 43 8.49 -3.76 18.60
N ALA A 44 7.22 -3.99 18.29
CA ALA A 44 6.75 -5.25 17.74
C ALA A 44 7.42 -5.57 16.39
N TYR A 45 7.54 -4.58 15.51
CA TYR A 45 8.30 -4.71 14.26
C TYR A 45 9.77 -5.06 14.52
N ARG A 46 10.45 -4.42 15.47
CA ARG A 46 11.86 -4.69 15.78
C ARG A 46 12.08 -6.08 16.37
N ALA A 47 11.11 -6.62 17.12
CA ALA A 47 11.19 -7.94 17.71
C ALA A 47 11.06 -9.06 16.67
N ASP A 48 10.10 -8.94 15.74
CA ASP A 48 9.95 -9.88 14.63
C ASP A 48 9.48 -9.16 13.35
N PRO A 49 10.43 -8.62 12.55
CA PRO A 49 10.10 -7.87 11.34
C PRO A 49 9.34 -8.70 10.31
N ALA A 50 9.71 -9.98 10.16
CA ALA A 50 9.13 -10.85 9.15
C ALA A 50 7.70 -11.25 9.51
N HIS A 51 7.42 -11.53 10.79
CA HIS A 51 6.07 -11.82 11.24
C HIS A 51 5.19 -10.58 11.22
N PHE A 52 5.67 -9.44 11.71
CA PHE A 52 4.90 -8.19 11.73
C PHE A 52 4.46 -7.75 10.33
N LEU A 53 5.39 -7.71 9.37
CA LEU A 53 5.09 -7.28 8.01
C LEU A 53 4.14 -8.22 7.27
N ARG A 54 4.20 -9.53 7.53
CA ARG A 54 3.31 -10.51 6.90
C ARG A 54 1.95 -10.59 7.58
N GLY A 55 1.91 -10.53 8.90
CA GLY A 55 0.68 -10.73 9.69
C GLY A 55 -0.18 -9.47 9.79
N THR A 56 0.42 -8.27 9.83
CA THR A 56 -0.32 -7.01 10.02
C THR A 56 -0.62 -6.31 8.70
N LEU A 57 0.22 -6.51 7.67
CA LEU A 57 0.17 -5.78 6.42
C LEU A 57 -0.03 -6.67 5.19
N ASP A 58 -0.21 -7.98 5.39
CA ASP A 58 -0.37 -8.99 4.32
C ASP A 58 0.71 -8.89 3.23
N LEU A 59 1.93 -8.48 3.59
CA LEU A 59 3.00 -8.29 2.61
C LEU A 59 3.51 -9.63 2.09
N SER A 60 3.87 -9.66 0.80
CA SER A 60 4.49 -10.83 0.20
C SER A 60 5.86 -11.13 0.84
N PRO A 61 6.30 -12.40 0.86
CA PRO A 61 7.62 -12.77 1.41
C PRO A 61 8.77 -12.00 0.75
N SER A 62 8.71 -11.81 -0.57
CA SER A 62 9.72 -11.07 -1.33
C SER A 62 9.80 -9.61 -0.91
N PHE A 63 8.64 -8.98 -0.73
CA PHE A 63 8.60 -7.58 -0.30
C PHE A 63 8.96 -7.40 1.18
N SER A 64 8.56 -8.32 2.07
CA SER A 64 8.99 -8.31 3.47
C SER A 64 10.52 -8.39 3.61
N SER A 65 11.18 -9.20 2.76
CA SER A 65 12.65 -9.29 2.72
C SER A 65 13.30 -7.96 2.30
N LEU A 66 12.74 -7.28 1.29
CA LEU A 66 13.20 -5.97 0.87
C LEU A 66 12.96 -4.90 1.94
N ALA A 67 11.78 -4.89 2.57
CA ALA A 67 11.44 -3.97 3.64
C ALA A 67 12.40 -4.08 4.84
N ASN A 68 12.79 -5.31 5.22
CA ASN A 68 13.76 -5.53 6.29
C ASN A 68 15.13 -4.88 6.00
N ARG A 69 15.57 -4.86 4.73
CA ARG A 69 16.82 -4.19 4.34
C ARG A 69 16.67 -2.68 4.24
N ILE A 70 15.52 -2.18 3.78
CA ILE A 70 15.24 -0.74 3.74
C ILE A 70 15.26 -0.13 5.15
N PHE A 71 14.70 -0.85 6.12
CA PHE A 71 14.61 -0.42 7.51
C PHE A 71 15.78 -0.89 8.39
N ASP A 72 16.93 -1.23 7.80
CA ASP A 72 18.13 -1.54 8.58
C ASP A 72 18.55 -0.30 9.41
N PRO A 73 18.82 -0.45 10.72
CA PRO A 73 19.28 0.65 11.56
C PRO A 73 20.56 1.31 11.03
N ASN A 74 21.45 0.53 10.40
CA ASN A 74 22.66 1.04 9.79
C ASN A 74 22.35 1.57 8.37
N PRO A 75 22.45 2.89 8.13
CA PRO A 75 22.13 3.48 6.84
C PRO A 75 23.05 3.02 5.70
N ALA A 76 24.25 2.51 6.00
CA ALA A 76 25.18 2.00 5.00
C ALA A 76 24.82 0.59 4.49
N ARG A 77 23.98 -0.16 5.22
CA ARG A 77 23.51 -1.50 4.83
C ARG A 77 22.22 -1.47 4.03
N ARG A 78 21.58 -0.29 3.93
CA ARG A 78 20.34 -0.11 3.16
C ARG A 78 20.65 -0.18 1.66
N PRO A 79 19.73 -0.72 0.84
CA PRO A 79 19.89 -0.73 -0.60
C PRO A 79 19.89 0.71 -1.15
N SER A 80 20.61 0.93 -2.23
CA SER A 80 20.53 2.16 -3.00
C SER A 80 19.19 2.25 -3.74
N ILE A 81 18.76 3.45 -4.11
CA ILE A 81 17.52 3.65 -4.88
C ILE A 81 17.52 2.86 -6.21
N PRO A 82 18.63 2.81 -6.99
CA PRO A 82 18.68 1.96 -8.19
C PRO A 82 18.48 0.47 -7.89
N GLU A 83 19.12 -0.07 -6.85
CA GLU A 83 18.94 -1.47 -6.44
C GLU A 83 17.48 -1.75 -6.03
N LEU A 84 16.93 -0.86 -5.20
CA LEU A 84 15.53 -0.94 -4.78
C LEU A 84 14.58 -0.94 -5.98
N ARG A 85 14.85 -0.10 -6.99
CA ARG A 85 14.07 -0.07 -8.23
C ARG A 85 14.15 -1.40 -8.98
N THR A 86 15.34 -1.95 -9.17
CA THR A 86 15.53 -3.24 -9.85
C THR A 86 14.78 -4.36 -9.15
N GLU A 87 14.87 -4.41 -7.82
CA GLU A 87 14.19 -5.42 -7.04
C GLU A 87 12.67 -5.30 -7.08
N VAL A 88 12.14 -4.07 -6.93
CA VAL A 88 10.71 -3.80 -7.05
C VAL A 88 10.20 -4.16 -8.45
N GLU A 89 10.96 -3.87 -9.51
CA GLU A 89 10.59 -4.23 -10.88
C GLU A 89 10.58 -5.75 -11.11
N ALA A 90 11.43 -6.52 -10.40
CA ALA A 90 11.46 -7.97 -10.47
C ALA A 90 10.35 -8.66 -9.65
N MET A 91 9.67 -7.94 -8.75
CA MET A 91 8.61 -8.51 -7.91
C MET A 91 7.29 -8.63 -8.65
N GLU A 92 6.72 -9.84 -8.66
CA GLU A 92 5.42 -10.10 -9.28
C GLU A 92 4.24 -9.70 -8.40
N THR A 93 4.42 -9.82 -7.09
CA THR A 93 3.38 -9.61 -6.06
C THR A 93 3.98 -8.83 -4.89
N PHE A 94 3.26 -7.82 -4.42
CA PHE A 94 3.69 -6.97 -3.30
C PHE A 94 2.90 -7.26 -2.02
N VAL A 95 1.60 -7.51 -2.17
CA VAL A 95 0.65 -7.84 -1.10
C VAL A 95 0.00 -9.16 -1.47
N VAL A 96 -0.17 -10.05 -0.51
CA VAL A 96 -0.95 -11.26 -0.65
C VAL A 96 -2.41 -10.87 -0.39
N PRO A 97 -3.26 -10.78 -1.42
CA PRO A 97 -4.67 -10.51 -1.16
C PRO A 97 -5.23 -11.64 -0.29
N PRO A 98 -6.12 -11.32 0.67
CA PRO A 98 -6.80 -12.35 1.43
C PRO A 98 -7.49 -13.31 0.45
N PRO A 99 -7.58 -14.62 0.77
CA PRO A 99 -8.28 -15.58 -0.08
C PRO A 99 -9.65 -15.03 -0.41
N VAL A 100 -9.83 -14.67 -1.69
CA VAL A 100 -11.11 -14.19 -2.18
C VAL A 100 -12.01 -15.41 -2.22
N ASP A 101 -12.87 -15.57 -1.22
CA ASP A 101 -13.91 -16.59 -1.28
C ASP A 101 -14.93 -16.16 -2.34
N ILE A 102 -14.65 -16.57 -3.57
CA ILE A 102 -15.49 -16.33 -4.74
C ILE A 102 -16.89 -16.92 -4.56
N VAL A 103 -17.07 -17.92 -3.68
CA VAL A 103 -18.37 -18.49 -3.35
C VAL A 103 -19.14 -17.54 -2.44
N ALA A 104 -18.50 -17.01 -1.39
CA ALA A 104 -19.12 -16.03 -0.49
C ALA A 104 -19.51 -14.72 -1.22
N LEU A 105 -18.65 -14.23 -2.12
CA LEU A 105 -18.92 -13.05 -2.95
C LEU A 105 -20.07 -13.28 -3.94
N ALA A 106 -20.17 -14.47 -4.53
CA ALA A 106 -21.28 -14.83 -5.42
C ALA A 106 -22.62 -14.90 -4.66
N LEU A 107 -22.60 -15.35 -3.40
CA LEU A 107 -23.80 -15.40 -2.54
C LEU A 107 -24.26 -14.01 -2.07
N GLN A 108 -23.36 -13.03 -1.98
CA GLN A 108 -23.66 -11.66 -1.55
C GLN A 108 -24.28 -10.78 -2.65
N ASN A 109 -24.35 -11.26 -3.89
CA ASN A 109 -25.05 -10.57 -4.97
C ASN A 109 -26.22 -11.44 -5.48
N PRO A 110 -27.29 -11.60 -4.68
CA PRO A 110 -28.47 -12.32 -5.13
C PRO A 110 -29.09 -11.54 -6.29
N LEU A 111 -28.97 -12.12 -7.48
CA LEU A 111 -29.64 -11.83 -8.74
C LEU A 111 -30.49 -10.55 -8.75
N HIS A 112 -30.04 -9.59 -9.57
CA HIS A 112 -30.78 -8.44 -10.08
C HIS A 112 -32.30 -8.72 -10.17
N ARG A 113 -33.05 -8.37 -9.12
CA ARG A 113 -34.51 -8.46 -9.15
C ARG A 113 -35.00 -7.36 -10.10
N PRO A 114 -35.73 -7.67 -11.18
CA PRO A 114 -36.23 -6.63 -12.07
C PRO A 114 -37.18 -5.73 -11.27
N LYS A 115 -36.81 -4.46 -11.10
CA LYS A 115 -37.66 -3.47 -10.45
C LYS A 115 -38.91 -3.29 -11.32
N LYS A 116 -40.08 -3.74 -10.84
CA LYS A 116 -41.37 -3.41 -11.46
C LYS A 116 -41.50 -1.89 -11.55
N SER A 117 -41.54 -1.38 -12.77
CA SER A 117 -41.78 0.03 -13.09
C SER A 117 -43.11 0.49 -12.51
N LYS A 118 -43.06 1.24 -11.40
CA LYS A 118 -44.22 2.00 -10.90
C LYS A 118 -44.15 3.38 -11.56
N ARG A 119 -45.00 3.60 -12.57
CA ARG A 119 -45.23 4.94 -13.16
C ARG A 119 -45.53 5.91 -12.02
N ARG A 120 -44.75 6.99 -11.90
CA ARG A 120 -45.12 8.18 -11.12
C ARG A 120 -45.21 9.38 -12.04
N THR A 121 -46.39 9.97 -11.98
CA THR A 121 -46.89 11.21 -12.57
C THR A 121 -46.08 12.42 -12.09
N THR A 122 -45.84 13.32 -13.05
CA THR A 122 -45.47 14.77 -13.05
C THR A 122 -44.89 15.50 -11.80
N PRO A 123 -44.00 16.50 -12.00
CA PRO A 123 -43.24 17.19 -10.93
C PRO A 123 -43.83 18.56 -10.50
N PRO A 124 -43.43 19.08 -9.32
CA PRO A 124 -43.29 20.52 -9.08
C PRO A 124 -41.84 20.91 -8.63
N PRO A 125 -41.51 22.22 -8.54
CA PRO A 125 -40.25 22.75 -9.06
C PRO A 125 -39.09 22.88 -8.05
N VAL A 126 -37.93 23.01 -8.69
CA VAL A 126 -36.59 23.46 -8.30
C VAL A 126 -36.50 24.31 -7.02
N ASP A 127 -35.65 23.89 -6.08
CA ASP A 127 -34.65 24.81 -5.52
C ASP A 127 -33.34 24.11 -5.09
N SER A 128 -32.27 24.52 -5.77
CA SER A 128 -30.92 24.83 -5.29
C SER A 128 -30.31 24.07 -4.10
N SER A 129 -29.40 23.13 -4.39
CA SER A 129 -28.02 23.17 -3.86
C SER A 129 -27.16 22.07 -4.48
N ALA A 130 -26.16 22.50 -5.24
CA ALA A 130 -25.19 21.64 -5.90
C ALA A 130 -24.30 20.92 -4.86
N THR A 131 -24.40 19.60 -4.79
CA THR A 131 -23.33 18.76 -4.23
C THR A 131 -22.78 17.89 -5.36
N THR A 132 -21.59 18.27 -5.83
CA THR A 132 -20.77 17.55 -6.79
C THR A 132 -20.53 16.11 -6.33
N PRO A 133 -20.74 15.08 -7.17
CA PRO A 133 -20.33 13.73 -6.83
C PRO A 133 -18.81 13.63 -6.96
N ARG A 134 -18.14 13.55 -5.82
CA ARG A 134 -16.71 13.24 -5.70
C ARG A 134 -16.50 11.86 -6.32
N ARG A 135 -15.92 11.80 -7.53
CA ARG A 135 -15.58 10.55 -8.23
C ARG A 135 -14.57 9.78 -7.37
N SER A 136 -15.08 8.81 -6.61
CA SER A 136 -14.26 7.81 -5.92
C SER A 136 -13.61 6.92 -6.98
N LEU A 137 -12.31 7.11 -7.19
CA LEU A 137 -11.51 6.19 -8.00
C LEU A 137 -11.15 4.99 -7.14
N SER A 138 -11.71 3.83 -7.45
CA SER A 138 -11.40 2.57 -6.78
C SER A 138 -9.91 2.22 -6.92
N ILE A 139 -9.28 1.82 -5.82
CA ILE A 139 -7.86 1.45 -5.67
C ILE A 139 -7.43 0.38 -6.69
N ALA A 140 -8.32 -0.53 -7.07
CA ALA A 140 -8.08 -1.53 -8.13
C ALA A 140 -7.80 -0.91 -9.51
N SER A 141 -8.27 0.32 -9.74
CA SER A 141 -8.02 1.08 -10.96
C SER A 141 -6.64 1.75 -10.94
N PHE A 142 -6.16 2.13 -9.76
CA PHE A 142 -4.86 2.78 -9.57
C PHE A 142 -3.70 1.77 -9.67
N THR A 143 -3.82 0.61 -9.01
CA THR A 143 -2.83 -0.48 -9.09
C THR A 143 -2.71 -1.02 -10.52
N ARG A 144 -3.83 -1.13 -11.24
CA ARG A 144 -3.86 -1.47 -12.68
C ARG A 144 -3.20 -0.40 -13.55
N LYS A 145 -3.31 0.89 -13.19
CA LYS A 145 -2.70 2.01 -13.93
C LYS A 145 -1.18 2.07 -13.72
N LEU A 146 -0.71 1.82 -12.50
CA LEU A 146 0.73 1.67 -12.22
C LEU A 146 1.34 0.48 -12.96
N ARG A 147 0.68 -0.69 -12.97
CA ARG A 147 1.13 -1.85 -13.74
C ARG A 147 1.23 -1.57 -15.24
N ARG A 148 0.31 -0.77 -15.79
CA ARG A 148 0.32 -0.34 -17.20
C ARG A 148 1.41 0.70 -17.49
N LEU A 149 1.71 1.60 -16.54
CA LEU A 149 2.76 2.61 -16.68
C LEU A 149 4.15 1.98 -16.62
N VAL A 150 4.36 1.00 -15.74
CA VAL A 150 5.62 0.25 -15.65
C VAL A 150 5.86 -0.58 -16.91
N ARG A 151 4.84 -1.29 -17.43
CA ARG A 151 4.97 -2.08 -18.68
C ARG A 151 5.18 -1.23 -19.94
N ARG A 152 4.66 -0.01 -20.01
CA ARG A 152 4.81 0.86 -21.19
C ARG A 152 6.19 1.48 -21.35
N ARG A 153 7.02 1.47 -20.30
CA ARG A 153 8.38 2.05 -20.33
C ARG A 153 9.48 1.04 -20.70
N SER A 154 9.17 -0.24 -20.75
CA SER A 154 10.10 -1.32 -21.15
C SER A 154 10.02 -1.66 -22.65
N SER A 155 9.37 -0.82 -23.47
CA SER A 155 9.15 -1.03 -24.92
C SER A 155 9.72 0.11 -25.78
N LEU A 156 10.62 0.93 -25.23
CA LEU A 156 11.40 1.96 -25.94
C LEU A 156 12.88 1.75 -25.64
#